data_AF-A0A1W9W566-F1
#
_entry.id   AF-A0A1W9W566-F1
#
_cell.length_a   1.000
_cell.length_b   1.000
_cell.length_c   1.000
_cell.angle_alpha   90.00
_cell.angle_beta   90.00
_cell.angle_gamma   90.00
#
_symmetry.space_group_name_H-M   'P 1'
#
loop_
_entity.id
_entity.type
_entity.pdbx_description
1 polymer ?
#
loop_
_entity_poly.entity_id
_entity_poly.type
_entity_poly.pdbx_seq_one_letter_code
_entity_poly.pdbx_strand_id
1 'polypeptide(L)'
;MSRLIESILIRFPLPAFYFDASNDEQWLIVDGLQRLSAIRKFVVDKKLKLSGLEYLKDFKGHGYDRLPRTYKHRIDECAVTLFLIQPGTPEAVKYSIFRRINTGGLILNDQEIRNAMAKPAIRRFLEDLANDEYLKKTIGDQSKRMVDQELVLRFLAFRFMDYEKSKKNIATFLDEMVNTLEKASEENLNTYRTAFHTAIKGVGAYFKGLLLKKVPPAKLKSDDARMPHSLRSGPMPWPDFPKTKWAS
;
A
#
# COMPACT_ATOMS: atom_id res chain seq x y z
N MET A 1 12.24 13.42 -8.47
CA MET A 1 11.82 14.64 -7.73
C MET A 1 12.42 15.91 -8.34
N SER A 2 13.75 16.00 -8.52
CA SER A 2 14.42 17.17 -9.13
C SER A 2 13.91 17.55 -10.52
N ARG A 3 13.51 16.56 -11.33
CA ARG A 3 12.92 16.77 -12.67
C ARG A 3 11.63 17.56 -12.69
N LEU A 4 10.76 17.35 -11.71
CA LEU A 4 9.54 18.14 -11.59
C LEU A 4 9.88 19.62 -11.32
N ILE A 5 10.82 19.86 -10.41
CA ILE A 5 11.26 21.22 -10.12
C ILE A 5 11.89 21.85 -11.38
N GLU A 6 12.71 21.11 -12.12
CA GLU A 6 13.24 21.56 -13.40
C GLU A 6 12.13 21.97 -14.38
N SER A 7 11.10 21.14 -14.55
CA SER A 7 9.92 21.45 -15.38
C SER A 7 9.26 22.77 -14.96
N ILE A 8 9.08 23.01 -13.66
CA ILE A 8 8.54 24.28 -13.14
C ILE A 8 9.46 25.45 -13.50
N LEU A 9 10.77 25.31 -13.27
CA LEU A 9 11.75 26.36 -13.53
C LEU A 9 11.84 26.74 -15.02
N ILE A 10 11.56 25.80 -15.93
CA ILE A 10 11.49 26.04 -17.38
C ILE A 10 10.08 26.33 -17.91
N ARG A 11 9.08 26.47 -17.01
CA ARG A 11 7.67 26.77 -17.35
C ARG A 11 6.99 25.69 -18.23
N PHE A 12 7.37 24.43 -18.05
CA PHE A 12 6.61 23.32 -18.65
C PHE A 12 5.30 23.10 -17.91
N PRO A 13 4.19 22.83 -18.63
CA PRO A 13 2.91 22.57 -17.99
C PRO A 13 2.99 21.31 -17.13
N LEU A 14 2.45 21.40 -15.93
CA LEU A 14 2.34 20.25 -15.05
C LEU A 14 1.05 19.48 -15.36
N PRO A 15 1.07 18.14 -15.27
CA PRO A 15 -0.17 17.38 -15.30
C PRO A 15 -1.11 17.83 -14.18
N ALA A 16 -2.42 17.66 -14.35
CA ALA A 16 -3.38 18.04 -13.33
C ALA A 16 -3.17 17.27 -12.02
N PHE A 17 -3.60 17.85 -10.91
CA PHE A 17 -3.70 17.20 -9.60
C PHE A 17 -5.16 16.87 -9.32
N TYR A 18 -5.38 15.79 -8.57
CA TYR A 18 -6.72 15.35 -8.20
C TYR A 18 -6.82 15.25 -6.68
N PHE A 19 -7.92 15.75 -6.14
CA PHE A 19 -8.19 15.75 -4.71
C PHE A 19 -9.62 15.29 -4.44
N ASP A 20 -9.82 14.57 -3.34
CA ASP A 20 -11.13 14.38 -2.74
C ASP A 20 -11.35 15.50 -1.72
N ALA A 21 -12.26 16.40 -2.06
CA ALA A 21 -12.63 17.57 -1.28
C ALA A 21 -13.93 17.31 -0.51
N SER A 22 -14.28 16.05 -0.22
CA SER A 22 -15.47 15.71 0.59
C SER A 22 -15.42 16.28 2.01
N ASN A 23 -14.23 16.60 2.51
CA ASN A 23 -14.02 17.36 3.74
C ASN A 23 -13.32 18.68 3.38
N ASP A 24 -14.02 19.80 3.53
CA ASP A 24 -13.52 21.13 3.17
C ASP A 24 -12.27 21.56 3.94
N GLU A 25 -12.05 21.01 5.14
CA GLU A 25 -10.87 21.30 5.96
C GLU A 25 -9.67 20.40 5.62
N GLN A 26 -9.93 19.21 5.04
CA GLN A 26 -8.91 18.20 4.77
C GLN A 26 -9.14 17.53 3.41
N TRP A 27 -8.52 18.08 2.38
CA TRP A 27 -8.51 17.46 1.05
C TRP A 27 -7.57 16.27 1.00
N LEU A 28 -8.10 15.12 0.59
CA LEU A 28 -7.32 13.91 0.38
C LEU A 28 -6.68 13.96 -1.03
N ILE A 29 -5.38 13.75 -1.12
CA ILE A 29 -4.67 13.69 -2.40
C ILE A 29 -5.02 12.37 -3.10
N VAL A 30 -5.61 12.47 -4.30
CA VAL A 30 -5.97 11.32 -5.15
C VAL A 30 -4.84 10.99 -6.10
N ASP A 31 -4.27 12.01 -6.74
CA ASP A 31 -3.09 11.88 -7.60
C ASP A 31 -2.15 13.07 -7.43
N GLY A 32 -0.86 12.83 -7.65
CA GLY A 32 0.19 13.84 -7.55
C GLY A 32 0.90 13.89 -6.20
N LEU A 33 0.72 12.89 -5.33
CA LEU A 33 1.39 12.81 -4.02
C LEU A 33 2.92 12.98 -4.12
N GLN A 34 3.56 12.28 -5.06
CA GLN A 34 5.01 12.41 -5.27
C GLN A 34 5.41 13.78 -5.80
N ARG A 35 4.54 14.41 -6.60
CA ARG A 35 4.76 15.74 -7.17
C ARG A 35 4.65 16.82 -6.11
N LEU A 36 3.58 16.80 -5.32
CA LEU A 36 3.39 17.66 -4.15
C LEU A 36 4.51 17.45 -3.12
N SER A 37 4.91 16.20 -2.88
CA SER A 37 6.02 15.91 -1.98
C SER A 37 7.35 16.51 -2.46
N ALA A 38 7.61 16.49 -3.77
CA ALA A 38 8.81 17.11 -4.33
C ALA A 38 8.78 18.64 -4.17
N ILE A 39 7.63 19.27 -4.48
CA ILE A 39 7.43 20.72 -4.30
C ILE A 39 7.61 21.09 -2.83
N ARG A 40 6.93 20.41 -1.91
CA ARG A 40 7.05 20.64 -0.45
C ARG A 40 8.49 20.50 0.02
N LYS A 41 9.16 19.39 -0.34
CA LYS A 41 10.55 19.14 0.08
C LYS A 41 11.53 20.19 -0.43
N PHE A 42 11.26 20.77 -1.61
CA PHE A 42 12.13 21.78 -2.21
C PHE A 42 11.87 23.17 -1.66
N VAL A 43 10.61 23.61 -1.70
CA VAL A 43 10.21 25.00 -1.41
C VAL A 43 9.98 25.23 0.08
N VAL A 44 9.20 24.35 0.72
CA VAL A 44 8.75 24.52 2.11
C VAL A 44 9.78 23.97 3.07
N ASP A 45 10.11 22.68 2.95
CA ASP A 45 11.03 22.00 3.88
C ASP A 45 12.50 22.37 3.59
N LYS A 46 12.80 22.85 2.37
CA LYS A 46 14.14 23.22 1.88
C LYS A 46 15.19 22.10 1.99
N LYS A 47 14.74 20.84 2.02
CA LYS A 47 15.56 19.62 2.16
C LYS A 47 16.02 19.04 0.83
N LEU A 48 15.31 19.31 -0.27
CA LEU A 48 15.68 18.79 -1.58
C LEU A 48 16.79 19.65 -2.22
N LYS A 49 17.87 19.00 -2.68
CA LYS A 49 18.87 19.60 -3.55
C LYS A 49 18.70 19.05 -4.97
N LEU A 50 18.75 19.93 -5.97
CA LEU A 50 18.53 19.56 -7.36
C LEU A 50 19.66 18.67 -7.88
N SER A 51 19.31 17.66 -8.66
CA SER A 51 20.24 16.65 -9.18
C SER A 51 19.66 15.98 -10.41
N GLY A 52 20.53 15.44 -11.27
CA GLY A 52 20.13 14.74 -12.48
C GLY A 52 19.24 15.58 -13.40
N LEU A 53 19.60 16.83 -13.65
CA LEU A 53 18.90 17.81 -14.49
C LEU A 53 19.31 17.64 -15.97
N GLU A 54 18.40 17.85 -16.93
CA GLU A 54 18.71 17.78 -18.38
C GLU A 54 19.16 19.13 -18.92
N TYR A 55 18.45 20.20 -18.55
CA TYR A 55 18.57 21.52 -19.15
C TYR A 55 19.29 22.48 -18.19
N LEU A 56 18.83 22.57 -16.94
CA LEU A 56 19.33 23.54 -15.97
C LEU A 56 20.51 23.00 -15.15
N LYS A 57 21.52 22.45 -15.84
CA LYS A 57 22.64 21.73 -15.20
C LYS A 57 23.41 22.58 -14.17
N ASP A 58 23.46 23.89 -14.36
CA ASP A 58 24.12 24.83 -13.44
C ASP A 58 23.47 24.89 -12.05
N PHE A 59 22.19 24.50 -11.95
CA PHE A 59 21.49 24.40 -10.67
C PHE A 59 21.68 23.06 -9.95
N LYS A 60 22.53 22.17 -10.46
CA LYS A 60 22.91 20.96 -9.72
C LYS A 60 23.43 21.33 -8.32
N GLY A 61 22.96 20.61 -7.31
CA GLY A 61 23.26 20.83 -5.90
C GLY A 61 22.57 22.05 -5.27
N HIS A 62 21.83 22.86 -6.03
CA HIS A 62 21.11 24.01 -5.47
C HIS A 62 19.88 23.55 -4.69
N GLY A 63 19.63 24.19 -3.54
CA GLY A 63 18.32 24.17 -2.87
C GLY A 63 17.54 25.43 -3.20
N TYR A 64 16.29 25.52 -2.76
CA TYR A 64 15.41 26.65 -3.06
C TYR A 64 16.05 28.02 -2.75
N ASP A 65 16.69 28.17 -1.59
CA ASP A 65 17.28 29.45 -1.18
C ASP A 65 18.41 29.94 -2.11
N ARG A 66 19.15 29.02 -2.74
CA ARG A 66 20.25 29.33 -3.66
C ARG A 66 19.76 29.66 -5.07
N LEU A 67 18.46 29.51 -5.37
CA LEU A 67 17.92 29.89 -6.67
C LEU A 67 17.91 31.42 -6.84
N PRO A 68 18.23 31.92 -8.05
CA PRO A 68 18.03 33.33 -8.37
C PRO A 68 16.56 33.73 -8.22
N ARG A 69 16.31 35.01 -7.87
CA ARG A 69 14.97 35.55 -7.61
C ARG A 69 13.98 35.27 -8.75
N THR A 70 14.41 35.41 -10.00
CA THR A 70 13.59 35.12 -11.19
C THR A 70 13.06 33.69 -11.21
N TYR A 71 13.85 32.70 -10.77
CA TYR A 71 13.43 31.30 -10.73
C TYR A 71 12.53 30.99 -9.55
N LYS A 72 12.68 31.68 -8.42
CA LYS A 72 11.71 31.62 -7.31
C LYS A 72 10.35 32.14 -7.76
N HIS A 73 10.30 33.28 -8.45
CA HIS A 73 9.05 33.80 -9.04
C HIS A 73 8.38 32.83 -10.01
N ARG A 74 9.15 32.10 -10.84
CA ARG A 74 8.58 31.04 -11.70
C ARG A 74 7.91 29.92 -10.92
N ILE A 75 8.41 29.58 -9.73
CA ILE A 75 7.77 28.59 -8.86
C ILE A 75 6.47 29.17 -8.30
N ASP A 76 6.52 30.39 -7.79
CA ASP A 76 5.36 31.05 -7.16
C ASP A 76 4.22 31.30 -8.16
N GLU A 77 4.54 31.61 -9.42
CA GLU A 77 3.59 31.84 -10.52
C GLU A 77 3.18 30.56 -11.27
N CYS A 78 3.70 29.39 -10.87
CA CYS A 78 3.43 28.16 -11.60
C CYS A 78 1.95 27.78 -11.49
N ALA A 79 1.21 27.93 -12.59
CA ALA A 79 -0.17 27.53 -12.67
C ALA A 79 -0.31 26.00 -12.57
N VAL A 80 -1.21 25.54 -11.70
CA VAL A 80 -1.54 24.13 -11.52
C VAL A 80 -3.04 23.91 -11.75
N THR A 81 -3.37 22.88 -12.53
CA THR A 81 -4.76 22.46 -12.74
C THR A 81 -5.17 21.50 -11.64
N LEU A 82 -6.25 21.80 -10.93
CA LEU A 82 -6.81 20.97 -9.87
C LEU A 82 -8.19 20.44 -10.27
N PHE A 83 -8.43 19.15 -10.04
CA PHE A 83 -9.74 18.54 -10.12
C PHE A 83 -10.17 18.09 -8.73
N LEU A 84 -11.32 18.60 -8.28
CA LEU A 84 -11.86 18.34 -6.95
C LEU A 84 -13.07 17.41 -7.06
N ILE A 85 -13.00 16.26 -6.40
CA ILE A 85 -14.16 15.39 -6.18
C ILE A 85 -14.99 16.04 -5.08
N GLN A 86 -16.21 16.43 -5.43
CA GLN A 86 -17.09 17.22 -4.58
C GLN A 86 -17.70 16.38 -3.45
N PRO A 87 -18.02 17.00 -2.29
CA PRO A 87 -18.85 16.39 -1.27
C PRO A 87 -20.14 15.80 -1.86
N GLY A 88 -20.55 14.64 -1.34
CA GLY A 88 -21.75 13.92 -1.82
C GLY A 88 -21.51 13.03 -3.05
N THR A 89 -20.30 12.99 -3.63
CA THR A 89 -19.98 12.02 -4.69
C THR A 89 -20.05 10.59 -4.13
N PRO A 90 -20.84 9.67 -4.74
CA PRO A 90 -20.94 8.30 -4.26
C PRO A 90 -19.58 7.58 -4.28
N GLU A 91 -19.29 6.79 -3.24
CA GLU A 91 -18.01 6.10 -3.08
C GLU A 91 -17.62 5.29 -4.32
N ALA A 92 -18.55 4.54 -4.92
CA ALA A 92 -18.30 3.78 -6.14
C ALA A 92 -17.80 4.65 -7.33
N VAL A 93 -18.29 5.88 -7.43
CA VAL A 93 -17.85 6.86 -8.45
C VAL A 93 -16.46 7.37 -8.12
N LYS A 94 -16.19 7.70 -6.86
CA LYS A 94 -14.84 8.06 -6.40
C LYS A 94 -13.85 6.98 -6.79
N TYR A 95 -14.10 5.73 -6.40
CA TYR A 95 -13.29 4.57 -6.76
C TYR A 95 -13.05 4.45 -8.28
N SER A 96 -14.07 4.73 -9.10
CA SER A 96 -13.93 4.74 -10.56
C SER A 96 -12.98 5.85 -11.04
N ILE A 97 -13.10 7.06 -10.49
CA ILE A 97 -12.21 8.20 -10.77
C ILE A 97 -10.77 7.85 -10.38
N PHE A 98 -10.56 7.33 -9.16
CA PHE A 98 -9.26 6.84 -8.69
C PHE A 98 -8.66 5.85 -9.68
N ARG A 99 -9.40 4.82 -10.10
CA ARG A 99 -8.89 3.81 -11.05
C ARG A 99 -8.52 4.40 -12.42
N ARG A 100 -9.32 5.34 -12.95
CA ARG A 100 -9.15 5.92 -14.30
C ARG A 100 -8.03 6.96 -14.40
N ILE A 101 -7.79 7.75 -13.36
CA ILE A 101 -6.67 8.71 -13.37
C ILE A 101 -5.34 7.95 -13.29
N ASN A 102 -5.33 6.87 -12.52
CA ASN A 102 -4.15 6.06 -12.28
C ASN A 102 -3.68 5.25 -13.50
N THR A 103 -4.44 5.17 -14.60
CA THR A 103 -4.02 4.45 -15.82
C THR A 103 -2.97 5.18 -16.69
N GLY A 104 -2.71 6.48 -16.46
CA GLY A 104 -1.67 7.24 -17.18
C GLY A 104 -0.33 7.40 -16.43
N GLY A 105 -0.24 6.93 -15.18
CA GLY A 105 0.91 7.12 -14.29
C GLY A 105 1.24 5.84 -13.48
N LEU A 106 1.88 6.00 -12.30
CA LEU A 106 2.19 4.86 -11.43
C LEU A 106 0.88 4.33 -10.82
N ILE A 107 0.25 3.37 -11.50
CA ILE A 107 -1.05 2.77 -11.12
C ILE A 107 -1.01 2.39 -9.64
N LEU A 108 -1.82 3.04 -8.79
CA LEU A 108 -2.04 2.59 -7.42
C LEU A 108 -2.61 1.16 -7.45
N ASN A 109 -2.09 0.29 -6.59
CA ASN A 109 -2.65 -1.04 -6.44
C ASN A 109 -3.89 -0.96 -5.52
N ASP A 110 -4.65 -2.04 -5.47
CA ASP A 110 -5.88 -2.08 -4.70
C ASP A 110 -5.64 -1.73 -3.22
N GLN A 111 -4.50 -2.13 -2.64
CA GLN A 111 -4.18 -1.82 -1.25
C GLN A 111 -3.89 -0.34 -1.02
N GLU A 112 -3.18 0.31 -1.94
CA GLU A 112 -2.91 1.75 -1.88
C GLU A 112 -4.20 2.56 -2.00
N ILE A 113 -5.15 2.09 -2.83
CA ILE A 113 -6.50 2.67 -2.91
C ILE A 113 -7.26 2.45 -1.59
N ARG A 114 -7.28 1.23 -1.04
CA ARG A 114 -7.91 0.95 0.27
C ARG A 114 -7.37 1.86 1.37
N ASN A 115 -6.04 1.98 1.45
CA ASN A 115 -5.40 2.82 2.44
C ASN A 115 -5.75 4.31 2.26
N ALA A 116 -5.82 4.80 1.01
CA ALA A 116 -6.21 6.18 0.75
C ALA A 116 -7.64 6.49 1.23
N MET A 117 -8.57 5.54 1.04
CA MET A 117 -9.98 5.69 1.41
C MET A 117 -10.25 5.44 2.90
N ALA A 118 -9.39 4.67 3.58
CA ALA A 118 -9.61 4.29 4.97
C ALA A 118 -9.47 5.47 5.96
N LYS A 119 -10.26 5.43 7.03
CA LYS A 119 -10.13 6.39 8.15
C LYS A 119 -8.70 6.41 8.71
N PRO A 120 -8.19 7.57 9.19
CA PRO A 120 -6.83 7.69 9.73
C PRO A 120 -6.49 6.67 10.83
N ALA A 121 -7.48 6.29 11.66
CA ALA A 121 -7.30 5.29 12.71
C ALA A 121 -6.99 3.90 12.14
N ILE A 122 -7.70 3.48 11.08
CA ILE A 122 -7.51 2.17 10.46
C ILE A 122 -6.21 2.10 9.65
N ARG A 123 -5.83 3.22 9.00
CA ARG A 123 -4.51 3.33 8.37
C ARG A 123 -3.38 3.09 9.36
N ARG A 124 -3.41 3.79 10.50
CA ARG A 124 -2.43 3.62 11.58
C ARG A 124 -2.45 2.21 12.14
N PHE A 125 -3.64 1.64 12.37
CA PHE A 125 -3.77 0.27 12.86
C PHE A 125 -3.09 -0.76 11.94
N LEU A 126 -3.33 -0.70 10.63
CA LEU A 126 -2.70 -1.61 9.67
C LEU A 126 -1.18 -1.35 9.54
N GLU A 127 -0.77 -0.09 9.57
CA GLU A 127 0.64 0.31 9.57
C GLU A 127 1.39 -0.20 10.81
N ASP A 128 0.79 -0.12 12.00
CA ASP A 128 1.38 -0.63 13.24
C ASP A 128 1.62 -2.14 13.17
N LEU A 129 0.63 -2.88 12.68
CA LEU A 129 0.74 -4.34 12.51
C LEU A 129 1.77 -4.71 11.44
N ALA A 130 1.83 -3.96 10.33
CA ALA A 130 2.83 -4.17 9.28
C ALA A 130 4.26 -3.83 9.76
N ASN A 131 4.39 -2.96 10.75
CA ASN A 131 5.66 -2.62 11.37
C ASN A 131 6.11 -3.57 12.48
N ASP A 132 5.35 -4.64 12.75
CA ASP A 132 5.72 -5.67 13.73
C ASP A 132 7.11 -6.27 13.42
N GLU A 133 7.93 -6.38 14.47
CA GLU A 133 9.31 -6.85 14.34
C GLU A 133 9.39 -8.30 13.87
N TYR A 134 8.49 -9.17 14.32
CA TYR A 134 8.45 -10.56 13.89
C TYR A 134 8.04 -10.65 12.42
N LEU A 135 7.07 -9.83 11.98
CA LEU A 135 6.70 -9.77 10.57
C LEU A 135 7.90 -9.40 9.70
N LYS A 136 8.59 -8.30 10.03
CA LYS A 136 9.78 -7.85 9.27
C LYS A 136 10.90 -8.90 9.26
N LYS A 137 11.11 -9.63 10.36
CA LYS A 137 12.06 -10.74 10.40
C LYS A 137 11.63 -11.93 9.54
N THR A 138 10.32 -12.20 9.43
CA THR A 138 9.78 -13.33 8.67
C THR A 138 9.76 -13.07 7.16
N ILE A 139 9.37 -11.89 6.71
CA ILE A 139 9.15 -11.60 5.27
C ILE A 139 10.06 -10.51 4.70
N GLY A 140 10.90 -9.89 5.52
CA GLY A 140 11.71 -8.73 5.15
C GLY A 140 10.88 -7.46 5.02
N ASP A 141 11.51 -6.39 4.53
CA ASP A 141 10.81 -5.14 4.22
C ASP A 141 9.97 -5.29 2.94
N GLN A 142 8.66 -5.36 3.12
CA GLN A 142 7.66 -5.38 2.04
C GLN A 142 6.80 -4.11 2.02
N SER A 143 7.28 -3.01 2.62
CA SER A 143 6.55 -1.73 2.67
C SER A 143 6.35 -1.08 1.30
N LYS A 144 7.21 -1.43 0.33
CA LYS A 144 7.09 -0.96 -1.04
C LYS A 144 5.72 -1.35 -1.59
N ARG A 145 4.95 -0.35 -2.03
CA ARG A 145 3.58 -0.53 -2.56
C ARG A 145 2.62 -1.18 -1.55
N MET A 146 2.88 -1.02 -0.25
CA MET A 146 2.01 -1.44 0.86
C MET A 146 1.70 -2.95 0.89
N VAL A 147 2.64 -3.78 0.41
CA VAL A 147 2.45 -5.23 0.32
C VAL A 147 2.36 -5.85 1.71
N ASP A 148 3.15 -5.38 2.67
CA ASP A 148 3.06 -5.76 4.09
C ASP A 148 1.67 -5.49 4.70
N GLN A 149 1.11 -4.30 4.46
CA GLN A 149 -0.23 -3.96 4.94
C GLN A 149 -1.32 -4.80 4.27
N GLU A 150 -1.17 -5.14 2.98
CA GLU A 150 -2.09 -6.09 2.32
C GLU A 150 -2.00 -7.48 2.94
N LEU A 151 -0.80 -7.95 3.32
CA LEU A 151 -0.61 -9.24 3.99
C LEU A 151 -1.27 -9.27 5.37
N VAL A 152 -1.13 -8.19 6.15
CA VAL A 152 -1.85 -8.02 7.41
C VAL A 152 -3.35 -8.09 7.16
N LEU A 153 -3.86 -7.31 6.20
CA LEU A 153 -5.28 -7.25 5.89
C LEU A 153 -5.83 -8.61 5.43
N ARG A 154 -5.07 -9.34 4.60
CA ARG A 154 -5.39 -10.72 4.19
C ARG A 154 -5.47 -11.64 5.39
N PHE A 155 -4.47 -11.62 6.28
CA PHE A 155 -4.52 -12.43 7.49
C PHE A 155 -5.81 -12.18 8.28
N LEU A 156 -6.13 -10.90 8.52
CA LEU A 156 -7.33 -10.53 9.29
C LEU A 156 -8.60 -11.01 8.58
N ALA A 157 -8.72 -10.76 7.27
CA ALA A 157 -9.87 -11.18 6.49
C ALA A 157 -10.06 -12.70 6.53
N PHE A 158 -9.02 -13.49 6.26
CA PHE A 158 -9.11 -14.94 6.27
C PHE A 158 -9.28 -15.54 7.67
N ARG A 159 -8.81 -14.85 8.72
CA ARG A 159 -8.92 -15.35 10.09
C ARG A 159 -10.30 -15.10 10.70
N PHE A 160 -10.95 -13.99 10.33
CA PHE A 160 -12.14 -13.47 11.01
C PHE A 160 -13.39 -13.38 10.11
N MET A 161 -13.25 -13.54 8.80
CA MET A 161 -14.37 -13.57 7.87
C MET A 161 -14.43 -14.92 7.14
N ASP A 162 -15.63 -15.27 6.69
CA ASP A 162 -15.88 -16.52 5.96
C ASP A 162 -15.75 -16.29 4.45
N TYR A 163 -14.60 -16.70 3.89
CA TYR A 163 -14.36 -16.57 2.46
C TYR A 163 -15.29 -17.47 1.63
N GLU A 164 -15.55 -18.69 2.08
CA GLU A 164 -16.37 -19.68 1.34
C GLU A 164 -17.81 -19.21 1.19
N LYS A 165 -18.38 -18.60 2.25
CA LYS A 165 -19.72 -18.01 2.18
C LYS A 165 -19.74 -16.73 1.37
N SER A 166 -18.65 -15.97 1.34
CA SER A 166 -18.60 -14.70 0.62
C SER A 166 -18.74 -14.88 -0.90
N LYS A 167 -18.17 -15.96 -1.46
CA LYS A 167 -18.00 -16.19 -2.93
C LYS A 167 -17.49 -14.96 -3.69
N LYS A 168 -16.84 -14.02 -3.01
CA LYS A 168 -16.34 -12.77 -3.57
C LYS A 168 -14.94 -12.96 -4.10
N ASN A 169 -14.57 -12.14 -5.07
CA ASN A 169 -13.16 -12.02 -5.43
C ASN A 169 -12.36 -11.46 -4.23
N ILE A 170 -11.05 -11.71 -4.23
CA ILE A 170 -10.16 -11.30 -3.14
C ILE A 170 -10.23 -9.78 -2.90
N ALA A 171 -10.33 -8.96 -3.95
CA ALA A 171 -10.36 -7.51 -3.79
C ALA A 171 -11.58 -7.06 -2.97
N THR A 172 -12.78 -7.52 -3.35
CA THR A 172 -14.01 -7.20 -2.62
C THR A 172 -14.02 -7.79 -1.20
N PHE A 173 -13.43 -8.97 -1.02
CA PHE A 173 -13.30 -9.58 0.30
C PHE A 173 -12.42 -8.74 1.24
N LEU A 174 -11.32 -8.18 0.73
CA LEU A 174 -10.46 -7.29 1.51
C LEU A 174 -11.11 -5.91 1.76
N ASP A 175 -11.89 -5.39 0.81
CA ASP A 175 -12.66 -4.16 1.01
C ASP A 175 -13.66 -4.31 2.17
N GLU A 176 -14.28 -5.48 2.30
CA GLU A 176 -15.18 -5.80 3.42
C GLU A 176 -14.47 -5.92 4.76
N MET A 177 -13.25 -6.44 4.77
CA MET A 177 -12.44 -6.43 5.99
C MET A 177 -12.13 -5.00 6.43
N VAL A 178 -11.78 -4.10 5.51
CA VAL A 178 -11.57 -2.66 5.84
C VAL A 178 -12.85 -2.07 6.43
N ASN A 179 -14.01 -2.31 5.80
CA ASN A 179 -15.30 -1.83 6.30
C ASN A 179 -15.64 -2.40 7.70
N THR A 180 -15.23 -3.64 7.98
CA THR A 180 -15.39 -4.28 9.29
C THR A 180 -14.50 -3.61 10.33
N LEU A 181 -13.24 -3.34 9.99
CA LEU A 181 -12.30 -2.62 10.86
C LEU A 181 -12.81 -1.20 11.17
N GLU A 182 -13.37 -0.49 10.20
CA GLU A 182 -13.88 0.88 10.40
C GLU A 182 -15.08 0.98 11.34
N LYS A 183 -15.77 -0.15 11.61
CA LYS A 183 -16.91 -0.27 12.52
C LYS A 183 -16.55 -0.98 13.82
N ALA A 184 -15.31 -1.46 13.96
CA ALA A 184 -14.87 -2.21 15.12
C ALA A 184 -14.74 -1.29 16.35
N SER A 185 -15.10 -1.82 17.51
CA SER A 185 -14.75 -1.21 18.80
C SER A 185 -13.25 -1.37 19.06
N GLU A 186 -12.72 -0.58 20.00
CA GLU A 186 -11.33 -0.69 20.43
C GLU A 186 -10.98 -2.10 20.94
N GLU A 187 -11.93 -2.75 21.64
CA GLU A 187 -11.79 -4.13 22.10
C GLU A 187 -11.63 -5.13 20.95
N ASN A 188 -12.42 -4.97 19.87
CA ASN A 188 -12.31 -5.79 18.68
C ASN A 188 -11.00 -5.53 17.94
N LEU A 189 -10.57 -4.27 17.82
CA LEU A 189 -9.26 -3.93 17.25
C LEU A 189 -8.10 -4.56 18.04
N ASN A 190 -8.19 -4.56 19.37
CA ASN A 190 -7.20 -5.23 20.22
C ASN A 190 -7.22 -6.75 20.02
N THR A 191 -8.40 -7.35 19.87
CA THR A 191 -8.54 -8.78 19.55
C THR A 191 -7.84 -9.13 18.23
N TYR A 192 -8.04 -8.33 17.19
CA TYR A 192 -7.37 -8.49 15.90
C TYR A 192 -5.84 -8.35 16.02
N ARG A 193 -5.38 -7.35 16.77
CA ARG A 193 -3.95 -7.12 17.04
C ARG A 193 -3.30 -8.29 17.75
N THR A 194 -3.91 -8.80 18.82
CA THR A 194 -3.40 -9.95 19.58
C THR A 194 -3.36 -11.21 18.71
N ALA A 195 -4.39 -11.46 17.91
CA ALA A 195 -4.42 -12.62 17.03
C ALA A 195 -3.32 -12.57 15.97
N PHE A 196 -3.10 -11.40 15.35
CA PHE A 196 -2.02 -11.20 14.39
C PHE A 196 -0.65 -11.40 15.03
N HIS A 197 -0.40 -10.75 16.17
CA HIS A 197 0.89 -10.82 16.87
C HIS A 197 1.22 -12.25 17.32
N THR A 198 0.25 -12.97 17.90
CA THR A 198 0.43 -14.37 18.28
C THR A 198 0.75 -15.25 17.07
N ALA A 199 0.05 -15.05 15.95
CA ALA A 199 0.29 -15.84 14.74
C ALA A 199 1.69 -15.60 14.18
N ILE A 200 2.11 -14.34 14.00
CA ILE A 200 3.40 -14.03 13.39
C ILE A 200 4.58 -14.41 14.30
N LYS A 201 4.42 -14.26 15.63
CA LYS A 201 5.40 -14.76 16.61
C LYS A 201 5.54 -16.28 16.55
N GLY A 202 4.43 -17.00 16.40
CA GLY A 202 4.41 -18.45 16.21
C GLY A 202 5.18 -18.88 14.95
N VAL A 203 4.94 -18.19 13.82
CA VAL A 203 5.69 -18.42 12.57
C VAL A 203 7.18 -18.16 12.77
N GLY A 204 7.56 -17.03 13.39
CA GLY A 204 8.95 -16.70 13.68
C GLY A 204 9.67 -17.76 14.52
N ALA A 205 8.99 -18.29 15.54
CA ALA A 205 9.50 -19.37 16.38
C ALA A 205 9.69 -20.69 15.61
N TYR A 206 8.71 -21.07 14.79
CA TYR A 206 8.75 -22.31 14.01
C TYR A 206 9.86 -22.29 12.95
N PHE A 207 10.01 -21.17 12.23
CA PHE A 207 11.01 -21.02 11.18
C PHE A 207 12.36 -20.51 11.68
N LYS A 208 12.58 -20.40 13.01
CA LYS A 208 13.83 -19.91 13.62
C LYS A 208 14.32 -18.58 13.04
N GLY A 209 13.40 -17.68 12.66
CA GLY A 209 13.73 -16.40 12.04
C GLY A 209 14.29 -16.49 10.61
N LEU A 210 14.13 -17.62 9.92
CA LEU A 210 14.42 -17.70 8.48
C LEU A 210 13.45 -16.84 7.68
N LEU A 211 14.00 -16.02 6.79
CA LEU A 211 13.21 -15.25 5.82
C LEU A 211 12.49 -16.20 4.86
N LEU A 212 11.17 -16.10 4.84
CA LEU A 212 10.35 -16.79 3.85
C LEU A 212 10.58 -16.14 2.48
N LYS A 213 11.38 -16.81 1.63
CA LYS A 213 11.62 -16.36 0.26
C LYS A 213 10.49 -16.83 -0.65
N LYS A 214 9.98 -15.91 -1.47
CA LYS A 214 9.04 -16.25 -2.55
C LYS A 214 9.77 -17.16 -3.56
N VAL A 215 9.36 -18.42 -3.65
CA VAL A 215 9.87 -19.34 -4.68
C VAL A 215 9.17 -19.01 -6.00
N PRO A 216 9.89 -18.66 -7.08
CA PRO A 216 9.26 -18.43 -8.38
C PRO A 216 8.53 -19.68 -8.87
N PRO A 217 7.38 -19.57 -9.55
CA PRO A 217 6.63 -20.73 -10.05
C PRO A 217 7.48 -21.68 -10.90
N ALA A 218 8.42 -21.14 -11.67
CA ALA A 218 9.35 -21.89 -12.52
C ALA A 218 10.37 -22.76 -11.74
N LYS A 219 10.47 -22.62 -10.42
CA LYS A 219 11.37 -23.40 -9.56
C LYS A 219 10.65 -24.43 -8.68
N LEU A 220 9.32 -24.51 -8.74
CA LEU A 220 8.57 -25.59 -8.11
C LEU A 220 8.70 -26.86 -8.96
N LYS A 221 9.86 -27.53 -8.89
CA LYS A 221 9.96 -28.92 -9.35
C LYS A 221 9.21 -29.79 -8.35
N SER A 222 8.46 -30.76 -8.85
CA SER A 222 7.53 -31.63 -8.12
C SER A 222 8.12 -32.41 -6.93
N ASP A 223 9.43 -32.38 -6.71
CA ASP A 223 10.11 -33.12 -5.65
C ASP A 223 10.42 -32.31 -4.37
N ASP A 224 10.32 -30.98 -4.39
CA ASP A 224 10.55 -30.14 -3.19
C ASP A 224 9.36 -30.15 -2.20
N ALA A 225 8.26 -30.82 -2.55
CA ALA A 225 7.10 -30.99 -1.68
C ALA A 225 7.24 -32.13 -0.63
N ARG A 226 8.42 -32.77 -0.51
CA ARG A 226 8.63 -33.82 0.49
C ARG A 226 9.23 -33.24 1.76
N MET A 227 8.47 -33.34 2.86
CA MET A 227 8.98 -33.08 4.21
C MET A 227 10.29 -33.85 4.46
N PRO A 228 11.27 -33.23 5.15
CA PRO A 228 12.54 -33.87 5.49
C PRO A 228 12.30 -35.17 6.26
N HIS A 229 13.11 -36.19 5.97
CA HIS A 229 12.97 -37.56 6.51
C HIS A 229 12.90 -37.63 8.05
N SER A 230 13.44 -36.62 8.74
CA SER A 230 13.42 -36.49 10.20
C SER A 230 12.05 -36.20 10.82
N LEU A 231 11.02 -35.88 10.03
CA LEU A 231 9.65 -35.61 10.50
C LEU A 231 8.66 -36.74 10.19
N ARG A 232 9.13 -37.88 9.67
CA ARG A 232 8.30 -39.09 9.49
C ARG A 232 8.25 -39.90 10.79
N SER A 233 7.64 -39.35 11.85
CA SER A 233 7.09 -40.19 12.90
C SER A 233 5.81 -40.86 12.36
N GLY A 234 5.67 -42.17 12.62
CA GLY A 234 4.74 -43.09 11.95
C GLY A 234 3.25 -42.69 11.95
N PRO A 235 2.43 -43.43 11.19
CA PRO A 235 1.07 -43.02 10.87
C PRO A 235 0.19 -42.93 12.13
N MET A 236 -0.29 -41.72 12.43
CA MET A 236 -1.50 -41.54 13.23
C MET A 236 -2.69 -42.01 12.37
N PRO A 237 -3.57 -42.90 12.86
CA PRO A 237 -4.73 -43.35 12.10
C PRO A 237 -5.75 -42.22 11.99
N TRP A 238 -6.06 -41.80 10.75
CA TRP A 238 -7.18 -40.93 10.45
C TRP A 238 -8.46 -41.79 10.29
N PRO A 239 -9.63 -41.33 10.77
CA PRO A 239 -10.89 -42.07 10.63
C PRO A 239 -11.37 -42.11 9.17
N ASP A 240 -11.90 -43.26 8.77
CA ASP A 240 -12.43 -43.53 7.42
C ASP A 240 -13.61 -42.62 7.05
N PHE A 241 -13.49 -41.89 5.94
CA PHE A 241 -14.62 -41.23 5.28
C PHE A 241 -15.09 -42.04 4.05
N PRO A 242 -16.41 -42.22 3.87
CA PRO A 242 -16.95 -43.07 2.82
C PRO A 242 -16.78 -42.45 1.42
N LYS A 243 -16.27 -43.26 0.49
CA LYS A 243 -16.12 -42.91 -0.93
C LYS A 243 -17.48 -42.98 -1.64
N THR A 244 -18.11 -41.84 -1.93
CA THR A 244 -19.17 -41.77 -2.94
C THR A 244 -18.60 -41.32 -4.28
N LYS A 245 -18.70 -42.22 -5.26
CA LYS A 245 -18.41 -42.03 -6.68
C LYS A 245 -19.32 -40.97 -7.28
N TRP A 246 -18.78 -40.06 -8.10
CA TRP A 246 -19.48 -39.56 -9.28
C TRP A 246 -18.48 -39.33 -10.41
N ALA A 247 -18.64 -40.14 -11.45
CA ALA A 247 -18.17 -39.89 -12.80
C ALA A 247 -19.42 -39.78 -13.67
N SER A 248 -19.55 -38.67 -14.40
CA SER A 248 -20.28 -38.38 -15.65
C SER A 248 -20.57 -36.89 -15.68
#